data_AF-A0A5N9FZS8-F1
#
_entry.id   AF-A0A5N9FZS8-F1
#
_cell.length_a   1.000
_cell.length_b   1.000
_cell.length_c   1.000
_cell.angle_alpha   90.00
_cell.angle_beta   90.00
_cell.angle_gamma   90.00
#
_symmetry.space_group_name_H-M   'P 1'
#
loop_
_entity.id
_entity.type
_entity.pdbx_description
1 polymer ?
#
loop_
_entity_poly.entity_id
_entity_poly.type
_entity_poly.pdbx_seq_one_letter_code
_entity_poly.pdbx_strand_id
1 'polypeptide(L)'
;FLESIDHIEWLEQLTDTTGLLSDETGLNLWVNRFTEVWQNKTALEWENIMDELGIPGTMCRTIDEWLDSEQSVISGATITIDDPIFGKMKQAGKIVRLYNHDHGNLASARASQIEKPPPEVNR
;
A
#
# COMPACT_ATOMS: atom_id res chain seq x y z
N PHE A 1 4.07 -16.86 -5.34
CA PHE A 1 5.11 -15.81 -5.40
C PHE A 1 6.31 -16.23 -6.23
N LEU A 2 7.06 -17.29 -5.88
CA LEU A 2 8.22 -17.69 -6.69
C LEU A 2 7.85 -18.01 -8.16
N GLU A 3 6.70 -18.65 -8.39
CA GLU A 3 6.17 -18.85 -9.74
C GLU A 3 5.86 -17.54 -10.47
N SER A 4 5.37 -16.50 -9.79
CA SER A 4 5.02 -15.21 -10.42
C SER A 4 6.24 -14.35 -10.75
N ILE A 5 7.43 -14.75 -10.28
CA ILE A 5 8.70 -14.12 -10.63
C ILE A 5 9.59 -15.07 -11.44
N ASP A 6 9.02 -16.16 -11.97
CA ASP A 6 9.71 -17.16 -12.80
C ASP A 6 10.94 -17.82 -12.11
N HIS A 7 10.89 -17.96 -10.78
CA HIS A 7 11.98 -18.50 -9.97
C HIS A 7 11.54 -19.64 -9.03
N ILE A 8 10.69 -20.54 -9.53
CA ILE A 8 10.21 -21.68 -8.72
C ILE A 8 11.34 -22.62 -8.28
N GLU A 9 12.45 -22.65 -9.02
CA GLU A 9 13.66 -23.41 -8.71
C GLU A 9 14.37 -22.92 -7.44
N TRP A 10 14.05 -21.72 -6.95
CA TRP A 10 14.60 -21.21 -5.69
C TRP A 10 13.96 -21.84 -4.44
N LEU A 11 12.83 -22.55 -4.60
CA LEU A 11 12.02 -23.03 -3.48
C LEU A 11 12.83 -23.88 -2.50
N GLU A 12 13.50 -24.92 -2.96
CA GLU A 12 14.25 -25.84 -2.08
C GLU A 12 15.31 -25.10 -1.26
N GLN A 13 16.06 -24.21 -1.91
CA GLN A 13 17.16 -23.45 -1.31
C GLN A 13 16.66 -22.44 -0.27
N LEU A 14 15.52 -21.80 -0.54
CA LEU A 14 14.90 -20.85 0.38
C LEU A 14 14.20 -21.54 1.56
N THR A 15 13.77 -22.80 1.39
CA THR A 15 13.17 -23.59 2.47
C THR A 15 14.20 -24.25 3.39
N ASP A 16 15.45 -24.44 2.95
CA ASP A 16 16.54 -24.86 3.83
C ASP A 16 17.05 -23.69 4.68
N THR A 17 16.30 -23.36 5.73
CA THR A 17 16.64 -22.26 6.65
C THR A 17 17.97 -22.48 7.37
N THR A 18 18.41 -23.73 7.53
CA THR A 18 19.67 -24.05 8.20
C THR A 18 20.84 -23.68 7.30
N GLY A 19 20.79 -24.08 6.03
CA GLY A 19 21.77 -23.66 5.03
C GLY A 19 21.74 -22.15 4.78
N LEU A 20 20.55 -21.58 4.61
CA LEU A 20 20.34 -20.16 4.29
C LEU A 20 20.93 -19.20 5.34
N LEU A 21 20.82 -19.55 6.61
CA LEU A 21 21.26 -18.72 7.74
C LEU A 21 22.63 -19.14 8.30
N SER A 22 23.25 -20.18 7.74
CA SER A 22 24.53 -20.70 8.24
C SER A 22 25.72 -19.79 7.94
N ASP A 23 25.63 -19.01 6.86
CA ASP A 23 26.74 -18.17 6.40
C ASP A 23 26.25 -16.81 5.86
N GLU A 24 26.98 -15.75 6.18
CA GLU A 24 26.64 -14.37 5.80
C GLU A 24 26.74 -14.13 4.28
N THR A 25 27.56 -14.91 3.58
CA THR A 25 27.79 -14.76 2.13
C THR A 25 26.59 -15.27 1.33
N GLY A 26 26.02 -16.40 1.73
CA GLY A 26 24.81 -17.01 1.18
C GLY A 26 23.60 -16.13 1.43
N LEU A 27 23.46 -15.57 2.64
CA LEU A 27 22.39 -14.60 2.92
C LEU A 27 22.49 -13.37 2.01
N ASN A 28 23.69 -12.79 1.88
CA ASN A 28 23.91 -11.64 1.00
C ASN A 28 23.64 -11.95 -0.48
N LEU A 29 23.96 -13.17 -0.94
CA LEU A 29 23.61 -13.62 -2.30
C LEU A 29 22.09 -13.56 -2.52
N TRP A 30 21.30 -14.03 -1.56
CA TRP A 30 19.84 -14.00 -1.66
C TRP A 30 19.27 -12.60 -1.56
N VAL A 31 19.82 -11.76 -0.68
CA VAL A 31 19.45 -10.34 -0.60
C VAL A 31 19.66 -9.66 -1.96
N ASN A 32 20.79 -9.90 -2.62
CA ASN A 32 21.08 -9.33 -3.94
C ASN A 32 20.11 -9.84 -5.01
N ARG A 33 19.87 -11.16 -5.08
CA ARG A 33 18.91 -11.76 -6.02
C ARG A 33 17.51 -11.15 -5.87
N PHE A 34 17.00 -11.07 -4.64
CA PHE A 34 15.70 -10.46 -4.40
C PHE A 34 15.70 -8.96 -4.66
N THR A 35 16.80 -8.26 -4.40
CA THR A 35 16.93 -6.83 -4.72
C THR A 35 16.74 -6.59 -6.22
N GLU A 36 17.34 -7.41 -7.08
CA GLU A 36 17.14 -7.34 -8.54
C GLU A 36 15.68 -7.58 -8.92
N VAL A 37 15.03 -8.58 -8.32
CA VAL A 37 13.59 -8.84 -8.52
C VAL A 37 12.77 -7.61 -8.15
N TRP A 38 12.98 -7.06 -6.94
CA TRP A 38 12.20 -5.92 -6.45
C TRP A 38 12.38 -4.66 -7.29
N GLN A 39 13.54 -4.46 -7.91
CA GLN A 39 13.81 -3.31 -8.76
C GLN A 39 13.13 -3.37 -10.14
N ASN A 40 12.66 -4.53 -10.58
CA ASN A 40 12.07 -4.70 -11.92
C ASN A 40 10.66 -4.11 -12.07
N LYS A 41 10.02 -3.70 -10.97
CA LYS A 41 8.68 -3.07 -10.97
C LYS A 41 8.61 -1.99 -9.89
N THR A 42 7.67 -1.08 -10.02
CA THR A 42 7.35 -0.12 -8.98
C THR A 42 6.76 -0.80 -7.75
N ALA A 43 6.84 -0.14 -6.59
CA ALA A 43 6.26 -0.68 -5.36
C ALA A 43 4.73 -0.85 -5.46
N LEU A 44 4.04 0.01 -6.21
CA LEU A 44 2.59 -0.10 -6.44
C LEU A 44 2.23 -1.32 -7.29
N GLU A 45 3.01 -1.60 -8.33
CA GLU A 45 2.83 -2.82 -9.15
C GLU A 45 3.04 -4.07 -8.31
N TRP A 46 4.04 -4.07 -7.42
CA TRP A 46 4.23 -5.17 -6.47
C TRP A 46 3.08 -5.32 -5.48
N GLU A 47 2.55 -4.21 -4.93
CA GLU A 47 1.35 -4.23 -4.06
C GLU A 47 0.17 -4.91 -4.78
N ASN A 48 -0.10 -4.54 -6.04
CA ASN A 48 -1.18 -5.14 -6.83
C ASN A 48 -0.95 -6.64 -7.12
N ILE A 49 0.27 -7.03 -7.51
CA ILE A 49 0.60 -8.45 -7.74
C ILE A 49 0.45 -9.26 -6.45
N MET A 50 0.86 -8.72 -5.31
CA MET A 50 0.73 -9.39 -4.02
C MET A 50 -0.75 -9.55 -3.62
N ASP A 51 -1.59 -8.53 -3.85
CA ASP A 51 -3.03 -8.59 -3.62
C ASP A 51 -3.69 -9.70 -4.45
N GLU A 52 -3.39 -9.79 -5.75
CA GLU A 52 -3.89 -10.84 -6.65
C GLU A 52 -3.49 -12.25 -6.18
N LEU A 53 -2.30 -12.38 -5.57
CA LEU A 53 -1.79 -13.64 -5.03
C LEU A 53 -2.29 -13.94 -3.61
N GLY A 54 -3.04 -13.03 -2.97
CA GLY A 54 -3.47 -13.14 -1.58
C GLY A 54 -2.33 -13.02 -0.57
N ILE A 55 -1.23 -12.37 -0.94
CA ILE A 55 -0.05 -12.16 -0.10
C ILE A 55 -0.18 -10.79 0.58
N PRO A 56 -0.12 -10.71 1.91
CA PRO A 56 -0.17 -9.41 2.59
C PRO A 56 1.09 -8.61 2.29
N GLY A 57 0.92 -7.50 1.57
CA GLY A 57 1.99 -6.56 1.24
C GLY A 57 1.42 -5.18 0.91
N THR A 58 2.18 -4.13 1.20
CA THR A 58 1.85 -2.76 0.79
C THR A 58 3.10 -1.99 0.44
N MET A 59 2.99 -1.06 -0.49
CA MET A 59 4.02 -0.09 -0.76
C MET A 59 4.18 0.88 0.42
N CYS A 60 5.43 1.17 0.76
CA CYS A 60 5.75 2.24 1.70
C CYS A 60 5.49 3.60 1.02
N ARG A 61 4.58 4.38 1.60
CA ARG A 61 4.23 5.72 1.13
C ARG A 61 5.02 6.76 1.93
N THR A 62 5.40 7.85 1.28
CA THR A 62 5.80 9.08 1.97
C THR A 62 4.63 9.66 2.74
N ILE A 63 4.90 10.61 3.65
CA ILE A 63 3.85 11.28 4.42
C ILE A 63 2.86 11.99 3.48
N ASP A 64 3.36 12.72 2.48
CA ASP A 64 2.50 13.47 1.55
C ASP A 64 1.61 12.52 0.74
N GLU A 65 2.19 11.44 0.18
CA GLU A 65 1.43 10.41 -0.53
C GLU A 65 0.38 9.74 0.37
N TRP A 66 0.71 9.50 1.65
CA TRP A 66 -0.23 8.92 2.60
C TRP A 66 -1.39 9.85 2.91
N LEU A 67 -1.10 11.14 3.16
CA LEU A 67 -2.11 12.17 3.46
C LEU A 67 -3.06 12.41 2.28
N ASP A 68 -2.61 12.16 1.05
CA ASP A 68 -3.42 12.26 -0.17
C ASP A 68 -4.05 10.93 -0.61
N SER A 69 -3.70 9.82 0.02
CA SER A 69 -4.22 8.51 -0.39
C SER A 69 -5.74 8.42 -0.18
N GLU A 70 -6.42 7.79 -1.14
CA GLU A 70 -7.88 7.58 -1.09
C GLU A 70 -8.31 6.90 0.22
N GLN A 71 -7.55 5.88 0.66
CA GLN A 71 -7.84 5.16 1.89
C GLN A 71 -7.75 6.06 3.13
N SER A 72 -6.75 6.95 3.19
CA SER A 72 -6.57 7.88 4.30
C SER A 72 -7.70 8.91 4.37
N VAL A 73 -8.18 9.39 3.22
CA VAL A 73 -9.29 10.35 3.13
C VAL A 73 -10.64 9.69 3.41
N ILE A 74 -10.95 8.56 2.76
CA ILE A 74 -12.22 7.84 2.93
C ILE A 74 -12.37 7.32 4.36
N SER A 75 -11.30 6.78 4.93
CA SER A 75 -11.29 6.32 6.31
C SER A 75 -11.31 7.46 7.32
N GLY A 76 -11.28 8.72 6.87
CA GLY A 76 -11.16 9.93 7.69
C GLY A 76 -9.96 9.92 8.64
N ALA A 77 -8.93 9.14 8.33
CA ALA A 77 -7.64 9.18 9.01
C ALA A 77 -6.91 10.50 8.70
N THR A 78 -7.15 11.06 7.51
CA THR A 78 -6.81 12.44 7.16
C THR A 78 -8.08 13.26 6.96
N ILE A 79 -8.13 14.43 7.60
CA ILE A 79 -9.20 15.41 7.45
C ILE A 79 -8.61 16.73 6.97
N THR A 80 -9.42 17.52 6.28
CA THR A 80 -9.10 18.91 5.95
C THR A 80 -9.95 19.83 6.82
N ILE A 81 -9.30 20.78 7.49
CA ILE A 81 -9.97 21.80 8.30
C ILE A 81 -9.60 23.20 7.81
N ASP A 82 -10.42 24.19 8.17
CA ASP A 82 -10.08 25.60 8.03
C ASP A 82 -9.67 26.14 9.40
N ASP A 83 -8.36 26.25 9.61
CA ASP A 83 -7.79 26.71 10.88
C ASP A 83 -7.90 28.25 10.95
N PRO A 84 -8.40 28.82 12.06
CA PRO A 84 -8.62 30.26 12.17
C PRO A 84 -7.33 31.10 12.11
N ILE A 85 -6.16 30.50 12.30
CA ILE A 85 -4.85 31.17 12.27
C ILE A 85 -4.11 30.85 10.96
N PHE A 86 -4.12 29.59 10.53
CA PHE A 86 -3.30 29.09 9.42
C PHE A 86 -4.08 28.83 8.12
N GLY A 87 -5.41 28.96 8.15
CA GLY A 87 -6.29 28.68 7.02
C GLY A 87 -6.43 27.19 6.73
N LYS A 88 -6.76 26.86 5.48
CA LYS A 88 -7.04 25.48 5.06
C LYS A 88 -5.82 24.58 5.19
N MET A 89 -5.92 23.50 5.98
CA MET A 89 -4.83 22.55 6.21
C MET A 89 -5.32 21.11 6.42
N LYS A 90 -4.42 20.14 6.24
CA LYS A 90 -4.67 18.72 6.56
C LYS A 90 -4.25 18.41 8.00
N GLN A 91 -5.03 17.55 8.67
CA GLN A 91 -4.74 17.07 10.01
C GLN A 91 -5.12 15.59 10.16
N ALA A 92 -4.57 14.92 11.17
CA ALA A 92 -4.98 13.58 11.54
C ALA A 92 -6.42 13.60 12.07
N GLY A 93 -7.26 12.71 11.55
CA GLY A 93 -8.64 12.53 12.00
C GLY A 93 -8.79 11.52 13.13
N LYS A 94 -10.01 11.04 13.33
CA LYS A 94 -10.33 10.08 14.39
C LYS A 94 -9.95 8.67 13.96
N ILE A 95 -8.98 8.08 14.66
CA ILE A 95 -8.51 6.70 14.40
C ILE A 95 -9.51 5.66 14.90
N VAL A 96 -10.25 5.96 15.98
CA VAL A 96 -11.25 5.04 16.56
C VAL A 96 -12.65 5.48 16.15
N ARG A 97 -13.42 4.53 15.59
CA ARG A 97 -14.82 4.73 15.21
C ARG A 97 -15.73 3.84 16.06
N LEU A 98 -16.79 4.45 16.59
CA LEU A 98 -17.84 3.77 17.34
C LEU A 98 -19.11 3.75 16.49
N TYR A 99 -19.80 2.60 16.46
CA TYR A 99 -20.98 2.37 15.63
C TYR A 99 -22.04 3.49 15.75
N ASN A 100 -22.26 4.04 16.95
CA ASN A 100 -23.33 5.00 17.24
C ASN A 100 -22.94 6.48 17.13
N HIS A 101 -21.70 6.83 16.78
CA HIS A 101 -21.20 8.21 16.93
C HIS A 101 -20.85 8.90 15.60
N ASP A 102 -21.04 8.23 14.47
CA ASP A 102 -20.43 8.64 13.18
C ASP A 102 -21.44 8.88 12.04
N HIS A 103 -22.75 8.85 12.33
CA HIS A 103 -23.78 8.96 11.29
C HIS A 103 -23.92 10.36 10.66
N GLY A 104 -23.27 11.39 11.22
CA GLY A 104 -23.49 12.78 10.82
C GLY A 104 -22.71 13.28 9.61
N ASN A 105 -21.59 12.64 9.23
CA ASN A 105 -20.66 13.21 8.24
C ASN A 105 -20.25 12.29 7.08
N LEU A 106 -20.61 10.99 7.13
CA LEU A 106 -20.20 10.03 6.08
C LEU A 106 -20.97 10.21 4.76
N ALA A 107 -22.19 10.75 4.79
CA ALA A 107 -22.99 10.94 3.58
C ALA A 107 -22.42 12.02 2.63
N SER A 108 -21.86 13.10 3.19
CA SER A 108 -21.34 14.23 2.39
C SER A 108 -20.01 13.90 1.67
N ALA A 109 -19.15 13.10 2.31
CA ALA A 109 -17.88 12.66 1.72
C ALA A 109 -18.05 11.54 0.68
N ARG A 110 -19.04 10.64 0.85
CA ARG A 110 -19.36 9.62 -0.16
C ARG A 110 -20.10 10.18 -1.37
N ALA A 111 -21.01 11.14 -1.17
CA ALA A 111 -21.84 11.68 -2.25
C ALA A 111 -21.05 12.53 -3.27
N SER A 112 -19.94 13.15 -2.85
CA SER A 112 -19.12 14.02 -3.71
C SER A 112 -18.14 13.25 -4.63
N GLN A 113 -18.07 11.91 -4.55
CA GLN A 113 -17.10 11.11 -5.33
C GLN A 113 -17.70 9.93 -6.12
N ILE A 114 -19.03 9.73 -6.11
CA ILE A 114 -19.67 8.70 -6.96
C ILE A 114 -19.74 9.15 -8.45
N GLU A 115 -19.51 10.43 -8.75
CA GLU A 115 -19.33 10.90 -10.14
C GLU A 115 -17.88 10.72 -10.59
N LYS A 116 -17.44 9.47 -10.78
CA LYS A 116 -16.30 9.19 -11.64
C LYS A 116 -16.79 9.31 -13.08
N PRO A 117 -16.29 10.25 -13.92
CA PRO A 117 -16.63 10.25 -15.34
C PRO A 117 -16.17 8.92 -15.95
N PRO A 118 -16.94 8.35 -16.90
CA PRO A 118 -16.59 7.07 -17.52
C PRO A 118 -15.20 7.19 -18.16
N PRO A 119 -14.42 6.10 -18.19
CA PRO A 119 -13.08 6.14 -18.75
C PRO A 119 -13.14 6.56 -20.22
N GLU A 120 -12.40 7.60 -20.59
CA GLU A 120 -12.17 7.95 -21.99
C GLU A 120 -11.40 6.81 -22.65
N VAL A 121 -12.13 5.99 -23.41
CA VAL A 121 -11.55 5.01 -24.32
C VAL A 121 -11.05 5.79 -25.55
N ASN A 122 -9.78 6.18 -25.54
CA ASN A 122 -9.11 6.63 -26.76
C ASN A 122 -8.76 5.38 -27.59
N ARG A 123 -9.38 5.27 -28.77
CA ARG A 123 -9.07 4.26 -29.80
C ARG A 123 -7.90 4.70 -30.65
#